data_AF-A0A834CQX6-F1
#
_entry.id   AF-A0A834CQX6-F1
#
_cell.length_a   1.000
_cell.length_b   1.000
_cell.length_c   1.000
_cell.angle_alpha   90.00
_cell.angle_beta   90.00
_cell.angle_gamma   90.00
#
_symmetry.space_group_name_H-M   'P 1'
#
loop_
_entity.id
_entity.type
_entity.pdbx_description
1 polymer ?
#
loop_
_entity_poly.entity_id
_entity_poly.type
_entity_poly.pdbx_seq_one_letter_code
_entity_poly.pdbx_strand_id
1 'polypeptide(L)'
;MACCLHAPFSKSFSNQTLFALTAAGRKVRLFHFLFEMLEDPSMAHCLSWVPASAGVFCFSSRNKDQVAALWGQKKGNKRPMTYQKMSRALRNYARSGRNI
;
A
#
# COMPACT_ATOMS: atom_id res chain seq x y z
N MET A 1 16.32 -9.10 5.10
CA MET A 1 14.94 -9.42 5.51
C MET A 1 13.98 -8.55 4.73
N ALA A 2 13.26 -9.10 3.74
CA ALA A 2 12.13 -8.40 3.12
C ALA A 2 10.95 -8.43 4.10
N CYS A 3 10.29 -7.30 4.32
CA CYS A 3 9.12 -7.25 5.20
C CYS A 3 7.90 -7.68 4.40
N CYS A 4 7.43 -8.91 4.63
CA CYS A 4 6.19 -9.40 4.05
C CYS A 4 5.01 -9.04 4.96
N LEU A 5 3.89 -8.66 4.35
CA LEU A 5 2.67 -8.23 5.02
C LEU A 5 1.46 -8.85 4.34
N HIS A 6 0.45 -9.19 5.15
CA HIS A 6 -0.82 -9.67 4.64
C HIS A 6 -1.68 -8.47 4.21
N ALA A 7 -2.18 -8.49 2.99
CA ALA A 7 -3.13 -7.52 2.48
C ALA A 7 -4.47 -7.67 3.22
N PRO A 8 -5.01 -6.59 3.83
CA PRO A 8 -6.31 -6.63 4.49
C PRO A 8 -7.48 -6.52 3.48
N PHE A 9 -7.23 -6.71 2.20
CA PHE A 9 -8.22 -6.57 1.14
C PHE A 9 -8.45 -7.89 0.42
N SER A 10 -9.73 -8.24 0.20
CA SER A 10 -10.11 -9.36 -0.67
C SER A 10 -9.77 -9.01 -2.12
N LYS A 11 -9.41 -9.99 -2.96
CA LYS A 11 -9.21 -9.80 -4.42
C LYS A 11 -10.43 -9.21 -5.14
N SER A 12 -11.60 -9.16 -4.48
CA SER A 12 -12.79 -8.44 -4.94
C SER A 12 -12.70 -6.91 -4.77
N PHE A 13 -11.61 -6.38 -4.21
CA PHE A 13 -11.29 -4.96 -4.18
C PHE A 13 -10.88 -4.50 -5.59
N SER A 14 -11.87 -4.33 -6.47
CA SER A 14 -11.64 -3.99 -7.87
C SER A 14 -11.23 -2.52 -8.05
N ASN A 15 -10.53 -2.22 -9.15
CA ASN A 15 -10.20 -0.85 -9.57
C ASN A 15 -11.44 0.07 -9.65
N GLN A 16 -12.64 -0.48 -9.88
CA GLN A 16 -13.89 0.28 -9.92
C GLN A 16 -14.26 0.84 -8.54
N THR A 17 -14.11 0.05 -7.47
CA THR A 17 -14.38 0.49 -6.09
C THR A 17 -13.41 1.58 -5.66
N LEU A 18 -12.16 1.48 -6.10
CA LEU A 18 -11.14 2.49 -5.82
C LEU A 18 -11.46 3.83 -6.51
N PHE A 19 -11.83 3.77 -7.79
CA PHE A 19 -12.23 4.94 -8.57
C PHE A 19 -13.46 5.63 -7.98
N ALA A 20 -14.45 4.86 -7.53
CA ALA A 20 -15.65 5.38 -6.87
C ALA A 20 -15.33 6.12 -5.55
N LEU A 21 -14.38 5.60 -4.75
CA LEU A 21 -13.97 6.26 -3.50
C LEU A 21 -13.25 7.59 -3.75
N THR A 22 -12.43 7.67 -4.80
CA THR A 22 -11.79 8.92 -5.21
C THR A 22 -12.79 9.92 -5.78
N ALA A 23 -13.75 9.45 -6.60
CA ALA A 23 -14.81 10.30 -7.17
C ALA A 23 -15.75 10.86 -6.10
N ALA A 24 -15.98 10.12 -5.01
CA ALA A 24 -16.77 10.57 -3.86
C ALA A 24 -16.03 11.55 -2.92
N GLY A 25 -14.87 12.09 -3.31
CA GLY A 25 -14.08 13.04 -2.50
C GLY A 25 -13.46 12.44 -1.23
N ARG A 26 -13.43 11.10 -1.09
CA ARG A 26 -12.88 10.45 0.10
C ARG A 26 -11.36 10.42 0.00
N LYS A 27 -10.66 10.78 1.09
CA LYS A 27 -9.19 10.74 1.15
C LYS A 27 -8.69 9.32 0.87
N VAL A 28 -7.73 9.20 -0.06
CA VAL A 28 -7.06 7.93 -0.36
C VAL A 28 -6.42 7.32 0.90
N ARG A 29 -6.60 6.01 1.07
CA ARG A 29 -6.08 5.19 2.18
C ARG A 29 -4.80 4.49 1.77
N LEU A 30 -3.96 4.11 2.74
CA LEU A 30 -2.64 3.53 2.47
C LEU A 30 -2.74 2.21 1.69
N PHE A 31 -3.60 1.28 2.08
CA PHE A 31 -3.70 0.00 1.38
C PHE A 31 -4.22 0.13 -0.05
N HIS A 32 -5.07 1.12 -0.32
CA HIS A 32 -5.54 1.42 -1.67
C HIS A 32 -4.39 1.84 -2.57
N PHE A 33 -3.57 2.76 -2.08
CA PHE A 33 -2.35 3.16 -2.77
C PHE A 33 -1.38 1.98 -2.95
N LEU A 34 -1.18 1.15 -1.91
CA LEU A 34 -0.31 -0.03 -2.05
C LEU A 34 -0.84 -1.03 -3.06
N PHE A 35 -2.16 -1.18 -3.19
CA PHE A 35 -2.76 -2.00 -4.22
C PHE A 35 -2.50 -1.42 -5.62
N GLU A 36 -2.68 -0.11 -5.84
CA GLU A 36 -2.29 0.55 -7.11
C GLU A 36 -0.83 0.26 -7.47
N MET A 37 0.07 0.32 -6.50
CA MET A 37 1.51 0.03 -6.70
C MET A 37 1.79 -1.46 -6.94
N LEU A 38 0.97 -2.36 -6.41
CA LEU A 38 1.10 -3.81 -6.63
C LEU A 38 0.60 -4.22 -8.02
N GLU A 39 -0.35 -3.48 -8.58
CA GLU A 39 -0.91 -3.71 -9.92
C GLU A 39 -0.12 -2.97 -11.02
N ASP A 40 0.79 -2.06 -10.66
CA ASP A 40 1.66 -1.35 -11.59
C ASP A 40 2.97 -2.14 -11.84
N PRO A 41 3.18 -2.71 -13.04
CA PRO A 41 4.39 -3.48 -13.35
C PRO A 41 5.68 -2.65 -13.23
N SER A 42 5.59 -1.32 -13.42
CA SER A 42 6.75 -0.43 -13.30
C SER A 42 7.22 -0.27 -11.84
N MET A 43 6.41 -0.70 -10.87
CA MET A 43 6.69 -0.64 -9.44
C MET A 43 7.10 -2.01 -8.85
N ALA A 44 7.12 -3.07 -9.65
CA ALA A 44 7.41 -4.43 -9.19
C ALA A 44 8.81 -4.58 -8.54
N HIS A 45 9.78 -3.73 -8.89
CA HIS A 45 11.12 -3.70 -8.26
C HIS A 45 11.12 -3.10 -6.85
N CYS A 46 10.03 -2.46 -6.45
CA CYS A 46 9.82 -1.85 -5.14
C CYS A 46 8.89 -2.66 -4.23
N LEU A 47 7.82 -3.20 -4.79
CA LEU A 47 6.71 -3.82 -4.06
C LEU A 47 6.07 -4.88 -4.95
N SER A 48 5.89 -6.10 -4.45
CA SER A 48 5.31 -7.20 -5.24
C SER A 48 4.54 -8.20 -4.39
N TRP A 49 3.60 -8.89 -5.04
CA TRP A 49 2.85 -10.00 -4.49
C TRP A 49 3.72 -11.24 -4.27
N VAL A 50 3.52 -11.94 -3.16
CA VAL A 50 4.21 -13.20 -2.80
C VAL A 50 3.30 -14.09 -1.95
N PRO A 51 3.25 -15.40 -2.22
CA PRO A 51 2.43 -15.83 -3.35
C PRO A 51 1.08 -15.06 -3.38
N ALA A 52 0.72 -14.50 -4.53
CA ALA A 52 -0.47 -13.65 -4.69
C ALA A 52 -1.78 -14.33 -4.26
N SER A 53 -1.85 -15.67 -4.28
CA SER A 53 -2.98 -16.44 -3.76
C SER A 53 -3.21 -16.27 -2.26
N ALA A 54 -2.14 -16.08 -1.49
CA ALA A 54 -2.19 -15.88 -0.05
C ALA A 54 -2.42 -14.41 0.34
N GLY A 55 -2.55 -13.49 -0.63
CA GLY A 55 -2.71 -12.06 -0.34
C GLY A 55 -1.51 -11.47 0.41
N VAL A 56 -0.34 -12.09 0.34
CA VAL A 56 0.88 -11.56 0.98
C VAL A 56 1.66 -10.75 -0.04
N PHE A 57 2.23 -9.64 0.39
CA PHE A 57 3.10 -8.82 -0.45
C PHE A 57 4.37 -8.47 0.32
N CYS A 58 5.47 -8.19 -0.38
CA CYS A 58 6.73 -7.84 0.26
C CYS A 58 7.33 -6.57 -0.36
N PHE A 59 7.95 -5.76 0.49
CA PHE A 59 8.74 -4.60 0.05
C PHE A 59 10.18 -5.00 -0.28
N SER A 60 10.71 -4.45 -1.37
CA SER A 60 12.13 -4.55 -1.74
C SER A 60 13.02 -3.94 -0.67
N SER A 61 14.05 -4.67 -0.22
CA SER A 61 14.98 -4.13 0.79
C SER A 61 15.67 -2.84 0.34
N ARG A 62 15.95 -2.71 -0.97
CA ARG A 62 16.64 -1.56 -1.57
C ARG A 62 15.70 -0.42 -1.95
N ASN A 63 14.52 -0.73 -2.52
CA ASN A 63 13.71 0.27 -3.21
C ASN A 63 12.40 0.64 -2.48
N LYS A 64 12.13 0.08 -1.29
CA LYS A 64 10.93 0.37 -0.48
C LYS A 64 10.69 1.85 -0.18
N ASP A 65 11.76 2.64 -0.12
CA ASP A 65 11.69 4.06 0.22
C ASP A 65 11.07 4.89 -0.93
N GLN A 66 11.14 4.40 -2.17
CA GLN A 66 10.44 5.00 -3.32
C GLN A 66 8.92 4.94 -3.14
N VAL A 67 8.38 3.80 -2.67
CA VAL A 67 6.93 3.64 -2.39
C VAL A 67 6.49 4.59 -1.28
N ALA A 68 7.31 4.75 -0.24
CA ALA A 68 7.01 5.67 0.84
C ALA A 68 7.01 7.14 0.36
N ALA A 69 7.96 7.53 -0.49
CA ALA A 69 8.03 8.87 -1.07
C ALA A 69 6.78 9.17 -1.93
N LEU A 70 6.40 8.25 -2.81
CA LEU A 70 5.19 8.36 -3.64
C LEU A 70 3.92 8.46 -2.77
N TRP A 71 3.84 7.70 -1.68
CA TRP A 71 2.72 7.83 -0.74
C TRP A 71 2.66 9.23 -0.12
N GLY A 72 3.82 9.76 0.28
CA GLY A 72 3.94 11.11 0.81
C GLY A 72 3.46 12.18 -0.17
N GLN A 73 3.85 12.04 -1.44
CA GLN A 73 3.43 12.90 -2.54
C GLN A 73 1.92 12.81 -2.79
N LYS A 74 1.36 11.60 -2.91
CA LYS A 74 -0.09 11.36 -3.10
C LYS A 74 -0.94 12.00 -1.99
N LYS A 75 -0.40 12.07 -0.77
CA LYS A 75 -1.07 12.69 0.39
C LYS A 75 -0.82 14.19 0.55
N GLY A 76 0.09 14.78 -0.23
CA GLY A 76 0.51 16.18 -0.06
C GLY A 76 1.15 16.44 1.31
N ASN A 77 1.89 15.47 1.85
CA ASN A 77 2.49 15.63 3.18
C ASN A 77 3.53 16.75 3.17
N LYS A 78 3.43 17.69 4.12
CA LYS A 78 4.44 18.76 4.33
C LYS A 78 5.82 18.23 4.71
N ARG A 79 5.90 16.99 5.22
CA ARG A 79 7.13 16.34 5.67
C ARG A 79 7.32 15.02 4.92
N PRO A 80 8.57 14.60 4.65
CA PRO A 80 8.83 13.34 3.98
C PRO A 80 8.20 12.14 4.70
N MET A 81 7.49 11.34 3.91
CA MET A 81 7.05 10.01 4.31
C MET A 81 8.20 9.03 4.12
N THR A 82 8.58 8.30 5.17
CA THR A 82 9.63 7.29 5.13
C THR A 82 9.04 5.90 5.26
N TYR A 83 9.76 4.88 4.78
CA TYR A 83 9.30 3.50 4.93
C TYR A 83 9.07 3.11 6.41
N GLN A 84 9.89 3.63 7.34
CA GLN A 84 9.71 3.39 8.76
C GLN A 84 8.34 3.90 9.28
N LYS A 85 7.94 5.12 8.89
CA LYS A 85 6.64 5.69 9.28
C LYS A 85 5.49 4.95 8.62
N MET A 86 5.62 4.64 7.33
CA MET A 86 4.62 3.91 6.57
C MET A 86 4.42 2.50 7.12
N SER A 87 5.49 1.76 7.38
CA SER A 87 5.43 0.41 7.96
C SER A 87 4.83 0.42 9.36
N ARG A 88 5.03 1.49 10.15
CA ARG A 88 4.36 1.65 11.45
C ARG A 88 2.85 1.74 11.29
N ALA A 89 2.35 2.51 10.32
CA ALA A 89 0.93 2.60 10.03
C ALA A 89 0.35 1.23 9.61
N LEU A 90 1.06 0.49 8.75
CA LEU A 90 0.66 -0.86 8.32
C LEU A 90 0.52 -1.83 9.51
N ARG A 91 1.49 -1.84 10.43
CA ARG A 91 1.41 -2.67 11.63
C ARG A 91 0.24 -2.28 12.55
N ASN A 92 -0.07 -0.98 12.64
CA ASN A 92 -1.22 -0.52 13.42
C ASN A 92 -2.56 -0.99 12.80
N TYR A 93 -2.64 -1.04 11.48
CA TYR A 93 -3.83 -1.56 10.80
C TYR A 93 -4.03 -3.05 11.07
N ALA A 94 -2.98 -3.87 10.96
CA ALA A 94 -3.05 -5.30 11.27
C ALA A 94 -3.53 -5.57 12.71
N ARG A 95 -3.19 -4.71 13.67
CA ARG A 95 -3.60 -4.84 15.07
C ARG A 95 -5.02 -4.35 15.36
N SER A 96 -5.49 -3.35 14.62
CA SER A 96 -6.71 -2.63 15.01
C SER A 96 -7.99 -3.27 14.48
N GLY A 97 -7.91 -4.28 13.61
CA GLY A 97 -9.09 -4.96 13.04
C GLY A 97 -10.06 -4.05 12.27
N ARG A 98 -9.76 -2.74 12.19
CA ARG A 98 -10.43 -1.76 11.34
C ARG A 98 -9.99 -2.01 9.92
N ASN A 99 -10.51 -3.12 9.40
CA ASN A 99 -10.58 -3.39 7.99
C ASN A 99 -11.28 -2.23 7.31
N ILE A 100 -10.75 -1.97 6.13
CA ILE A 100 -11.19 -0.97 5.18
C ILE A 100 -12.60 -1.24 4.69
#